data_AF-A0A853FLU2-F1
#
_entry.id   AF-A0A853FLU2-F1
#
_cell.length_a   1.000
_cell.length_b   1.000
_cell.length_c   1.000
_cell.angle_alpha   90.00
_cell.angle_beta   90.00
_cell.angle_gamma   90.00
#
_symmetry.space_group_name_H-M   'P 1'
#
loop_
_entity.id
_entity.type
_entity.pdbx_description
1 polymer ?
#
loop_
_entity_poly.entity_id
_entity_poly.type
_entity_poly.pdbx_seq_one_letter_code
_entity_poly.pdbx_strand_id
1 'polypeptide(L)'
;MNAITDIAPRTDPETDKAIEIFAVIAQDLLEDMDRPELWEAFPQFLAAVPKLPRQAEAALQFYARRDPAMVQAAIIVLALSAAHSGKLDEAIGFMMPLLAVNPQSPLVTGVTFFIQGLAEPENPKYQLKGKICPVPFERLEVLETSSHLCCASFLKPSIGNLHEAADWRDVWNSESAEAIRASMHDGSYRYCDKMACPAIQSNSLPPAADLAARSSGWRRIVEAGETRVERGPEEVNLAYDKTCNLSCPSCRTSKYAADEATRMQYDALQERVILPMLKDTRRVTVTGSGDPFASKNFRRMMERLTVEEYPELKFHVMTNGMLFTPREWERFPALHGRVELLSISLDGASAATHETLRRGARWEVMERNLAFAGELRRQGLIDAFHLGFVAQVENYHEMGEMITLAEKVGADGVYFGRITNWGTFSQLDYTRKAVFLPEHPEHGRFLEAMADPRLTDPRAFIGNLVDFLPGHC
;
A
#
# COMPACT_ATOMS: atom_id res chain seq x y z
N MET A 1 -28.25 32.77 57.90
CA MET A 1 -27.09 32.99 57.02
C MET A 1 -26.84 31.72 56.23
N ASN A 2 -27.25 31.78 54.97
CA ASN A 2 -26.99 30.93 53.81
C ASN A 2 -26.20 29.62 53.99
N ALA A 3 -26.95 28.51 53.97
CA ALA A 3 -26.48 27.25 53.41
C ALA A 3 -26.53 27.39 51.88
N ILE A 4 -25.40 27.73 51.26
CA ILE A 4 -25.19 27.50 49.83
C ILE A 4 -24.67 26.06 49.75
N THR A 5 -25.61 25.11 49.68
CA THR A 5 -25.30 23.78 49.17
C THR A 5 -24.92 23.92 47.72
N ASP A 6 -23.71 23.49 47.42
CA ASP A 6 -23.12 23.35 46.11
C ASP A 6 -24.06 22.51 45.20
N ILE A 7 -24.88 23.18 44.40
CA ILE A 7 -25.64 22.52 43.34
C ILE A 7 -24.69 22.43 42.15
N ALA A 8 -23.90 21.35 42.10
CA ALA A 8 -23.31 20.94 40.84
C ALA A 8 -24.46 20.86 39.82
N PRO A 9 -24.33 21.46 38.62
CA PRO A 9 -25.40 21.42 37.65
C PRO A 9 -25.63 19.95 37.28
N ARG A 10 -26.78 19.41 37.71
CA ARG A 10 -27.27 18.13 37.20
C ARG A 10 -27.48 18.32 35.71
N THR A 11 -26.60 17.72 34.92
CA THR A 11 -26.81 17.49 33.50
C THR A 11 -28.16 16.79 33.32
N ASP A 12 -28.94 17.20 32.33
CA ASP A 12 -30.23 16.56 32.09
C ASP A 12 -30.01 15.11 31.60
N PRO A 13 -30.96 14.18 31.83
CA PRO A 13 -30.76 12.76 31.53
C PRO A 13 -30.38 12.45 30.07
N GLU A 14 -30.79 13.28 29.11
CA GLU A 14 -30.38 13.10 27.71
C GLU A 14 -28.92 13.50 27.48
N THR A 15 -28.43 14.51 28.21
CA THR A 15 -27.02 14.91 28.18
C THR A 15 -26.15 13.83 28.84
N ASP A 16 -26.58 13.25 29.96
CA ASP A 16 -25.88 12.13 30.59
C ASP A 16 -25.78 10.93 29.65
N LYS A 17 -26.90 10.57 29.01
CA LYS A 17 -26.94 9.51 28.00
C LYS A 17 -26.01 9.81 26.82
N ALA A 18 -25.94 11.06 26.36
CA ALA A 18 -25.05 11.45 25.27
C ALA A 18 -23.58 11.33 25.65
N ILE A 19 -23.21 11.71 26.88
CA ILE A 19 -21.85 11.53 27.41
C ILE A 19 -21.48 10.05 27.45
N GLU A 20 -22.36 9.20 27.97
CA GLU A 20 -22.13 7.76 28.10
C GLU A 20 -21.99 7.09 26.72
N ILE A 21 -22.91 7.36 25.80
CA ILE A 21 -22.88 6.77 24.46
C ILE A 21 -21.69 7.30 23.64
N PHE A 22 -21.36 8.58 23.76
CA PHE A 22 -20.14 9.12 23.15
C PHE A 22 -18.90 8.41 23.70
N ALA A 23 -18.81 8.16 25.00
CA ALA A 23 -17.66 7.48 25.59
C ALA A 23 -17.51 6.04 25.06
N VAL A 24 -18.61 5.31 24.89
CA VAL A 24 -18.62 3.95 24.30
C VAL A 24 -18.16 3.98 22.85
N ILE A 25 -18.72 4.86 22.02
CA ILE A 25 -18.30 5.01 20.61
C ILE A 25 -16.83 5.44 20.55
N ALA A 26 -16.43 6.43 21.36
CA ALA A 26 -15.07 6.93 21.35
C ALA A 26 -14.06 5.84 21.73
N GLN A 27 -14.35 5.01 22.74
CA GLN A 27 -13.50 3.90 23.14
C GLN A 27 -13.25 2.92 21.97
N ASP A 28 -14.29 2.62 21.19
CA ASP A 28 -14.20 1.75 20.02
C ASP A 28 -13.38 2.39 18.87
N LEU A 29 -13.50 3.72 18.71
CA LEU A 29 -12.75 4.53 17.75
C LEU A 29 -11.28 4.79 18.14
N LEU A 30 -10.85 4.39 19.34
CA LEU A 30 -9.43 4.43 19.72
C LEU A 30 -8.63 3.31 19.04
N GLU A 31 -9.30 2.25 18.59
CA GLU A 31 -8.68 1.18 17.81
C GLU A 31 -8.60 1.60 16.33
N ASP A 32 -7.41 1.51 15.75
CA ASP A 32 -7.18 1.85 14.33
C ASP A 32 -7.65 0.74 13.39
N MET A 33 -8.96 0.52 13.36
CA MET A 33 -9.65 -0.49 12.56
C MET A 33 -10.90 0.12 11.92
N ASP A 34 -11.15 -0.20 10.66
CA ASP A 34 -12.39 0.19 10.00
C ASP A 34 -13.59 -0.64 10.50
N ARG A 35 -14.75 0.00 10.59
CA ARG A 35 -15.98 -0.59 11.12
C ARG A 35 -17.19 -0.23 10.26
N PRO A 36 -17.32 -0.78 9.05
CA PRO A 36 -18.44 -0.49 8.16
C PRO A 36 -19.81 -0.67 8.83
N GLU A 37 -19.94 -1.68 9.69
CA GLU A 37 -21.13 -1.91 10.50
C GLU A 37 -21.53 -0.73 11.40
N LEU A 38 -20.54 -0.01 11.96
CA LEU A 38 -20.78 1.14 12.82
C LEU A 38 -21.23 2.35 11.99
N TRP A 39 -20.64 2.55 10.81
CA TRP A 39 -20.99 3.65 9.90
C TRP A 39 -22.42 3.51 9.37
N GLU A 40 -22.80 2.29 9.01
CA GLU A 40 -24.15 1.94 8.54
C GLU A 40 -25.20 2.03 9.66
N ALA A 41 -24.85 1.64 10.89
CA ALA A 41 -25.75 1.72 12.05
C ALA A 41 -25.86 3.13 12.65
N PHE A 42 -25.02 4.08 12.24
CA PHE A 42 -24.94 5.41 12.85
C PHE A 42 -26.27 6.20 12.93
N PRO A 43 -27.19 6.14 11.94
CA PRO A 43 -28.52 6.76 12.05
C PRO A 43 -29.31 6.30 13.28
N GLN A 44 -29.13 5.06 13.73
CA GLN A 44 -29.81 4.50 14.89
C GLN A 44 -29.30 5.14 16.19
N PHE A 45 -27.99 5.43 16.26
CA PHE A 45 -27.41 6.17 17.38
C PHE A 45 -27.93 7.61 17.43
N LEU A 46 -28.01 8.29 16.29
CA LEU A 46 -28.56 9.66 16.22
C LEU A 46 -30.03 9.71 16.65
N ALA A 47 -30.84 8.73 16.24
CA ALA A 47 -32.23 8.64 16.64
C ALA A 47 -32.38 8.36 18.16
N ALA A 48 -31.52 7.50 18.72
CA ALA A 48 -31.56 7.14 20.14
C ALA A 48 -30.95 8.22 21.05
N VAL A 49 -30.05 9.05 20.52
CA VAL A 49 -29.27 10.08 21.25
C VAL A 49 -29.12 11.35 20.40
N PRO A 50 -30.17 12.18 20.29
CA PRO A 50 -30.11 13.39 19.45
C PRO A 50 -29.04 14.42 19.87
N LYS A 51 -28.60 14.39 21.12
CA LYS A 51 -27.54 15.28 21.67
C LYS A 51 -26.11 14.78 21.38
N LEU A 52 -25.94 13.62 20.72
CA LEU A 52 -24.62 13.05 20.42
C LEU A 52 -23.69 14.00 19.64
N PRO A 53 -24.14 14.73 18.59
CA PRO A 53 -23.27 15.67 17.88
C PRO A 53 -22.79 16.80 18.78
N ARG A 54 -23.69 17.37 19.60
CA ARG A 54 -23.34 18.42 20.57
C ARG A 54 -22.33 17.94 21.61
N GLN A 55 -22.44 16.69 22.04
CA GLN A 55 -21.46 16.07 22.95
C GLN A 55 -20.09 15.91 22.27
N ALA A 56 -20.07 15.52 20.98
CA ALA A 56 -18.83 15.43 20.22
C ALA A 56 -18.17 16.79 20.00
N GLU A 57 -18.94 17.87 19.75
CA GLU A 57 -18.42 19.24 19.70
C GLU A 57 -17.76 19.66 21.03
N ALA A 58 -18.41 19.35 22.15
CA ALA A 58 -17.87 19.64 23.49
C ALA A 58 -16.58 18.84 23.75
N ALA A 59 -16.54 17.57 23.36
CA ALA A 59 -15.34 16.73 23.45
C ALA A 59 -14.21 17.29 22.59
N LEU A 60 -14.49 17.67 21.34
CA LEU A 60 -13.51 18.26 20.43
C LEU A 60 -12.84 19.50 21.06
N GLN A 61 -13.64 20.41 21.61
CA GLN A 61 -13.12 21.61 22.28
C GLN A 61 -12.30 21.28 23.53
N PHE A 62 -12.76 20.31 24.34
CA PHE A 62 -12.09 19.91 25.56
C PHE A 62 -10.75 19.21 25.32
N TYR A 63 -10.66 18.38 24.26
CA TYR A 63 -9.50 17.55 23.96
C TYR A 63 -8.54 18.13 22.92
N ALA A 64 -8.89 19.22 22.22
CA ALA A 64 -8.13 19.84 21.13
C ALA A 64 -6.61 19.99 21.35
N ARG A 65 -6.15 20.10 22.61
CA ARG A 65 -4.73 20.21 22.98
C ARG A 65 -4.29 19.20 24.03
N ARG A 66 -5.10 18.18 24.29
CA ARG A 66 -4.90 17.22 25.38
C ARG A 66 -4.73 15.80 24.87
N ASP A 67 -5.58 15.39 23.93
CA ASP A 67 -5.66 14.02 23.48
C ASP A 67 -6.03 13.95 21.99
N PRO A 68 -5.05 13.73 21.11
CA PRO A 68 -5.28 13.62 19.67
C PRO A 68 -6.23 12.46 19.29
N ALA A 69 -6.24 11.36 20.05
CA ALA A 69 -7.09 10.21 19.74
C ALA A 69 -8.57 10.53 20.05
N MET A 70 -8.83 11.21 21.17
CA MET A 70 -10.18 11.71 21.47
C MET A 70 -10.64 12.79 20.51
N VAL A 71 -9.73 13.64 20.03
CA VAL A 71 -10.03 14.62 18.96
C VAL A 71 -10.45 13.89 17.67
N GLN A 72 -9.72 12.86 17.27
CA GLN A 72 -10.07 12.02 16.13
C GLN A 72 -11.46 11.38 16.30
N ALA A 73 -11.73 10.76 17.45
CA ALA A 73 -13.03 10.15 17.72
C ALA A 73 -14.17 11.17 17.64
N ALA A 74 -13.98 12.36 18.22
CA ALA A 74 -14.96 13.44 18.15
C ALA A 74 -15.22 13.91 16.71
N ILE A 75 -14.16 14.08 15.91
CA ILE A 75 -14.27 14.46 14.49
C ILE A 75 -15.05 13.41 13.70
N ILE A 76 -14.76 12.11 13.90
CA ILE A 76 -15.47 11.01 13.21
C ILE A 76 -16.97 11.02 13.56
N VAL A 77 -17.31 11.18 14.85
CA VAL A 77 -18.71 11.27 15.30
C VAL A 77 -19.42 12.47 14.66
N LEU A 78 -18.77 13.62 14.57
CA LEU A 78 -19.31 14.81 13.90
C LEU A 78 -19.51 14.60 12.41
N ALA A 79 -18.52 14.01 11.74
CA ALA A 79 -18.57 13.72 10.30
C ALA A 79 -19.73 12.78 9.97
N LEU A 80 -19.88 11.67 10.70
CA LEU A 80 -20.99 10.73 10.53
C LEU A 80 -22.35 11.37 10.85
N SER A 81 -22.40 12.24 11.86
CA SER A 81 -23.60 13.01 12.21
C SER A 81 -24.04 13.93 11.07
N ALA A 82 -23.08 14.65 10.48
CA ALA A 82 -23.31 15.54 9.35
C ALA A 82 -23.74 14.77 8.10
N ALA A 83 -23.05 13.67 7.77
CA ALA A 83 -23.35 12.83 6.61
C ALA A 83 -24.79 12.29 6.65
N HIS A 84 -25.19 11.70 7.79
CA HIS A 84 -26.53 11.15 7.96
C HIS A 84 -27.63 12.21 8.18
N SER A 85 -27.25 13.47 8.36
CA SER A 85 -28.16 14.61 8.32
C SER A 85 -28.28 15.24 6.91
N GLY A 86 -27.68 14.63 5.89
CA GLY A 86 -27.68 15.12 4.51
C GLY A 86 -26.67 16.23 4.21
N LYS A 87 -25.72 16.50 5.13
CA LYS A 87 -24.70 17.54 4.99
C LYS A 87 -23.35 16.93 4.60
N LEU A 88 -23.28 16.37 3.40
CA LEU A 88 -22.13 15.58 2.95
C LEU A 88 -20.85 16.42 2.79
N ASP A 89 -20.94 17.64 2.26
CA ASP A 89 -19.77 18.53 2.12
C ASP A 89 -19.15 18.88 3.47
N GLU A 90 -19.99 19.10 4.50
CA GLU A 90 -19.55 19.35 5.87
C GLU A 90 -18.88 18.10 6.46
N ALA A 91 -19.46 16.93 6.24
CA ALA A 91 -18.91 15.65 6.68
C ALA A 91 -17.54 15.36 6.07
N ILE A 92 -17.39 15.58 4.76
CA ILE A 92 -16.11 15.45 4.06
C ILE A 92 -15.12 16.47 4.61
N GLY A 93 -15.55 17.72 4.83
CA GLY A 93 -14.72 18.78 5.42
C GLY A 93 -14.14 18.43 6.78
N PHE A 94 -14.88 17.68 7.62
CA PHE A 94 -14.36 17.16 8.89
C PHE A 94 -13.28 16.08 8.69
N MET A 95 -13.45 15.20 7.71
CA MET A 95 -12.54 14.07 7.49
C MET A 95 -11.25 14.44 6.76
N MET A 96 -11.26 15.44 5.86
CA MET A 96 -10.09 15.76 5.04
C MET A 96 -8.83 16.12 5.86
N PRO A 97 -8.88 16.96 6.91
CA PRO A 97 -7.72 17.22 7.76
C PRO A 97 -7.23 15.96 8.49
N LEU A 98 -8.15 15.08 8.89
CA LEU A 98 -7.82 13.85 9.59
C LEU A 98 -7.13 12.84 8.65
N LEU A 99 -7.61 12.72 7.41
CA LEU A 99 -6.99 11.91 6.36
C LEU A 99 -5.59 12.42 6.00
N ALA A 100 -5.39 13.73 5.92
CA ALA A 100 -4.08 14.31 5.63
C ALA A 100 -3.04 13.97 6.71
N VAL A 101 -3.44 13.85 7.97
CA VAL A 101 -2.56 13.49 9.09
C VAL A 101 -2.41 11.97 9.24
N ASN A 102 -3.47 11.19 8.96
CA ASN A 102 -3.51 9.74 9.14
C ASN A 102 -3.85 9.00 7.83
N PRO A 103 -3.08 9.19 6.75
CA PRO A 103 -3.45 8.68 5.42
C PRO A 103 -3.40 7.15 5.31
N GLN A 104 -2.84 6.46 6.29
CA GLN A 104 -2.68 5.00 6.33
C GLN A 104 -3.53 4.32 7.43
N SER A 105 -4.38 5.08 8.12
CA SER A 105 -5.27 4.54 9.15
C SER A 105 -6.47 3.85 8.50
N PRO A 106 -6.68 2.52 8.68
CA PRO A 106 -7.87 1.86 8.17
C PRO A 106 -9.16 2.49 8.70
N LEU A 107 -9.16 2.96 9.95
CA LEU A 107 -10.30 3.67 10.54
C LEU A 107 -10.62 4.97 9.78
N VAL A 108 -9.63 5.86 9.62
CA VAL A 108 -9.84 7.16 8.99
C VAL A 108 -10.16 7.01 7.51
N THR A 109 -9.43 6.14 6.81
CA THR A 109 -9.64 5.88 5.38
C THR A 109 -10.99 5.19 5.15
N GLY A 110 -11.42 4.30 6.04
CA GLY A 110 -12.71 3.61 6.00
C GLY A 110 -13.90 4.54 6.16
N VAL A 111 -13.91 5.39 7.20
CA VAL A 111 -14.96 6.40 7.41
C VAL A 111 -15.02 7.38 6.24
N THR A 112 -13.86 7.84 5.77
CA THR A 112 -13.80 8.77 4.63
C THR A 112 -14.40 8.12 3.38
N PHE A 113 -14.00 6.89 3.07
CA PHE A 113 -14.51 6.13 1.94
C PHE A 113 -16.03 5.94 2.03
N PHE A 114 -16.55 5.62 3.22
CA PHE A 114 -17.99 5.51 3.45
C PHE A 114 -18.72 6.83 3.17
N ILE A 115 -18.26 7.95 3.75
CA ILE A 115 -18.91 9.26 3.59
C ILE A 115 -18.88 9.73 2.13
N GLN A 116 -17.76 9.56 1.44
CA GLN A 116 -17.67 9.88 0.01
C GLN A 116 -18.59 8.97 -0.83
N GLY A 117 -18.73 7.70 -0.46
CA GLY A 117 -19.69 6.80 -1.10
C GLY A 117 -21.15 7.23 -0.94
N LEU A 118 -21.50 7.87 0.20
CA LEU A 118 -22.82 8.49 0.36
C LEU A 118 -23.00 9.72 -0.55
N ALA A 119 -21.92 10.43 -0.86
CA ALA A 119 -21.94 11.58 -1.78
C ALA A 119 -21.97 11.19 -3.26
N GLU A 120 -21.41 10.03 -3.59
CA GLU A 120 -21.32 9.49 -4.95
C GLU A 120 -21.95 8.08 -5.06
N PRO A 121 -23.26 7.91 -4.82
CA PRO A 121 -23.89 6.59 -4.72
C PRO A 121 -23.79 5.76 -6.01
N GLU A 122 -23.74 6.42 -7.17
CA GLU A 122 -23.63 5.78 -8.48
C GLU A 122 -22.19 5.39 -8.84
N ASN A 123 -21.18 5.83 -8.06
CA ASN A 123 -19.79 5.52 -8.36
C ASN A 123 -19.45 4.08 -7.88
N PRO A 124 -19.16 3.14 -8.80
CA PRO A 124 -19.00 1.73 -8.47
C PRO A 124 -17.76 1.45 -7.59
N LYS A 125 -16.82 2.39 -7.47
CA LYS A 125 -15.64 2.23 -6.60
C LYS A 125 -16.03 2.05 -5.12
N TYR A 126 -17.12 2.69 -4.68
CA TYR A 126 -17.63 2.59 -3.31
C TYR A 126 -18.46 1.33 -3.04
N GLN A 127 -18.73 0.52 -4.06
CA GLN A 127 -19.53 -0.69 -3.97
C GLN A 127 -18.62 -1.93 -3.90
N LEU A 128 -18.17 -2.27 -2.68
CA LEU A 128 -17.26 -3.41 -2.44
C LEU A 128 -17.98 -4.74 -2.24
N LYS A 129 -19.23 -4.72 -1.76
CA LYS A 129 -20.02 -5.92 -1.51
C LYS A 129 -20.24 -6.71 -2.81
N GLY A 130 -19.98 -8.02 -2.77
CA GLY A 130 -20.09 -8.90 -3.93
C GLY A 130 -18.84 -8.92 -4.84
N LYS A 131 -17.81 -8.14 -4.52
CA LYS A 131 -16.46 -8.26 -5.09
C LYS A 131 -15.55 -8.98 -4.10
N ILE A 132 -14.51 -9.64 -4.60
CA ILE A 132 -13.49 -10.28 -3.77
C ILE A 132 -12.11 -9.89 -4.31
N CYS A 133 -11.20 -9.45 -3.43
CA CYS A 133 -9.82 -9.23 -3.83
C CYS A 133 -9.09 -10.59 -3.87
N PRO A 134 -8.46 -10.97 -4.99
CA PRO A 134 -7.73 -12.22 -5.05
C PRO A 134 -6.38 -12.18 -4.32
N VAL A 135 -5.81 -10.99 -4.12
CA VAL A 135 -4.45 -10.79 -3.61
C VAL A 135 -4.21 -11.53 -2.27
N PRO A 136 -5.09 -11.44 -1.26
CA PRO A 136 -4.86 -12.13 0.01
C PRO A 136 -4.87 -13.67 -0.06
N PHE A 137 -5.32 -14.25 -1.17
CA PHE A 137 -5.38 -15.69 -1.39
C PHE A 137 -4.25 -16.20 -2.30
N GLU A 138 -3.51 -15.29 -2.94
CA GLU A 138 -2.52 -15.61 -3.96
C GLU A 138 -1.14 -15.03 -3.65
N ARG A 139 -1.04 -13.94 -2.87
CA ARG A 139 0.20 -13.20 -2.66
C ARG A 139 0.68 -13.20 -1.22
N LEU A 140 1.99 -13.36 -1.05
CA LEU A 140 2.69 -13.14 0.22
C LEU A 140 3.82 -12.13 0.09
N GLU A 141 3.81 -11.10 0.93
CA GLU A 141 4.88 -10.13 1.11
C GLU A 141 5.73 -10.53 2.31
N VAL A 142 7.04 -10.71 2.13
CA VAL A 142 7.98 -11.10 3.20
C VAL A 142 8.90 -9.93 3.51
N LEU A 143 8.66 -9.26 4.63
CA LEU A 143 9.50 -8.18 5.16
C LEU A 143 10.48 -8.73 6.21
N GLU A 144 11.39 -7.88 6.69
CA GLU A 144 12.47 -8.25 7.63
C GLU A 144 11.95 -8.81 8.97
N THR A 145 10.78 -8.35 9.44
CA THR A 145 10.21 -8.73 10.75
C THR A 145 8.72 -9.01 10.69
N SER A 146 8.13 -9.04 9.50
CA SER A 146 6.70 -9.27 9.32
C SER A 146 6.40 -9.85 7.95
N SER A 147 5.21 -10.39 7.80
CA SER A 147 4.69 -10.89 6.53
C SER A 147 3.26 -10.40 6.36
N HIS A 148 2.86 -10.13 5.12
CA HIS A 148 1.58 -9.51 4.81
C HIS A 148 0.94 -10.19 3.59
N LEU A 149 -0.38 -10.23 3.54
CA LEU A 149 -1.14 -10.78 2.41
C LEU A 149 -1.34 -9.79 1.24
N CYS A 150 -0.82 -8.57 1.39
CA CYS A 150 -0.84 -7.50 0.40
C CYS A 150 0.28 -6.52 0.77
N CYS A 151 0.54 -5.51 -0.06
CA CYS A 151 1.52 -4.47 0.25
C CYS A 151 1.24 -3.86 1.64
N ALA A 152 2.27 -3.81 2.48
CA ALA A 152 2.16 -3.28 3.85
C ALA A 152 1.77 -1.79 3.90
N SER A 153 1.86 -1.06 2.77
CA SER A 153 1.30 0.29 2.66
C SER A 153 -0.22 0.34 2.62
N PHE A 154 -0.87 -0.74 2.17
CA PHE A 154 -2.32 -0.81 1.97
C PHE A 154 -3.00 -1.82 2.89
N LEU A 155 -2.22 -2.68 3.55
CA LEU A 155 -2.70 -3.68 4.49
C LEU A 155 -1.78 -3.66 5.71
N LYS A 156 -2.23 -3.01 6.78
CA LYS A 156 -1.42 -2.78 7.98
C LYS A 156 -1.16 -4.04 8.83
N PRO A 157 -2.13 -4.96 9.04
CA PRO A 157 -1.92 -6.11 9.89
C PRO A 157 -0.92 -7.10 9.31
N SER A 158 0.11 -7.41 10.10
CA SER A 158 1.00 -8.55 9.84
C SER A 158 0.24 -9.87 10.05
N ILE A 159 0.57 -10.87 9.25
CA ILE A 159 0.10 -12.25 9.42
C ILE A 159 1.10 -13.15 10.15
N GLY A 160 2.23 -12.59 10.60
CA GLY A 160 3.27 -13.30 11.34
C GLY A 160 4.68 -12.93 10.87
N ASN A 161 5.69 -13.57 11.45
CA ASN A 161 7.10 -13.37 11.08
C ASN A 161 7.71 -14.71 10.63
N LEU A 162 8.05 -14.83 9.35
CA LEU A 162 8.66 -16.05 8.80
C LEU A 162 10.05 -16.37 9.39
N HIS A 163 10.75 -15.38 9.96
CA HIS A 163 12.00 -15.63 10.67
C HIS A 163 11.81 -16.53 11.90
N GLU A 164 10.63 -16.47 12.51
CA GLU A 164 10.29 -17.20 13.76
C GLU A 164 9.46 -18.46 13.49
N ALA A 165 8.73 -18.52 12.37
CA ALA A 165 7.81 -19.61 12.06
C ALA A 165 8.54 -20.89 11.66
N ALA A 166 8.18 -22.06 12.19
CA ALA A 166 8.81 -23.33 11.81
C ALA A 166 8.47 -23.75 10.37
N ASP A 167 7.20 -23.58 9.96
CA ASP A 167 6.68 -23.78 8.60
C ASP A 167 6.06 -22.46 8.10
N TRP A 168 6.23 -22.14 6.81
CA TRP A 168 5.59 -20.97 6.21
C TRP A 168 4.07 -21.06 6.23
N ARG A 169 3.50 -22.27 6.25
CA ARG A 169 2.05 -22.51 6.28
C ARG A 169 1.37 -21.95 7.53
N ASP A 170 2.09 -21.89 8.64
CA ASP A 170 1.59 -21.33 9.90
C ASP A 170 1.37 -19.82 9.81
N VAL A 171 2.21 -19.12 9.03
CA VAL A 171 2.08 -17.69 8.75
C VAL A 171 1.06 -17.45 7.65
N TRP A 172 1.10 -18.26 6.59
CA TRP A 172 0.17 -18.15 5.44
C TRP A 172 -1.30 -18.36 5.81
N ASN A 173 -1.57 -19.15 6.85
CA ASN A 173 -2.89 -19.41 7.38
C ASN A 173 -2.96 -19.15 8.89
N SER A 174 -2.34 -18.06 9.34
CA SER A 174 -2.51 -17.57 10.71
C SER A 174 -3.92 -17.03 10.94
N GLU A 175 -4.32 -16.84 12.20
CA GLU A 175 -5.61 -16.23 12.54
C GLU A 175 -5.79 -14.85 11.89
N SER A 176 -4.71 -14.05 11.83
CA SER A 176 -4.70 -12.75 11.15
C SER A 176 -4.91 -12.90 9.64
N ALA A 177 -4.28 -13.88 9.00
CA ALA A 177 -4.48 -14.18 7.58
C ALA A 177 -5.94 -14.57 7.28
N GLU A 178 -6.52 -15.43 8.12
CA GLU A 178 -7.91 -15.87 7.96
C GLU A 178 -8.90 -14.71 8.19
N ALA A 179 -8.65 -13.84 9.17
CA ALA A 179 -9.45 -12.64 9.41
C ALA A 179 -9.41 -11.66 8.22
N ILE A 180 -8.23 -11.44 7.63
CA ILE A 180 -8.09 -10.59 6.45
C ILE A 180 -8.89 -11.16 5.27
N ARG A 181 -8.80 -12.47 5.02
CA ARG A 181 -9.58 -13.13 3.96
C ARG A 181 -11.08 -13.10 4.24
N ALA A 182 -11.50 -13.27 5.50
CA ALA A 182 -12.91 -13.13 5.90
C ALA A 182 -13.45 -11.74 5.57
N SER A 183 -12.64 -10.70 5.73
CA SER A 183 -13.04 -9.32 5.40
C SER A 183 -13.25 -9.07 3.90
N MET A 184 -12.74 -9.96 3.02
CA MET A 184 -13.05 -9.92 1.59
C MET A 184 -14.44 -10.50 1.31
N HIS A 185 -14.83 -11.53 2.07
CA HIS A 185 -16.12 -12.21 1.92
C HIS A 185 -17.29 -11.39 2.48
N ASP A 186 -17.10 -10.75 3.63
CA ASP A 186 -18.14 -9.90 4.23
C ASP A 186 -18.29 -8.53 3.51
N GLY A 187 -17.36 -8.21 2.60
CA GLY A 187 -17.33 -6.95 1.84
C GLY A 187 -16.87 -5.75 2.64
N SER A 188 -16.38 -5.94 3.88
CA SER A 188 -15.95 -4.86 4.76
C SER A 188 -14.57 -4.32 4.38
N TYR A 189 -13.66 -5.17 3.87
CA TYR A 189 -12.28 -4.82 3.58
C TYR A 189 -11.63 -4.06 4.75
N ARG A 190 -12.00 -4.40 6.00
CA ARG A 190 -11.77 -3.56 7.18
C ARG A 190 -10.30 -3.31 7.53
N TYR A 191 -9.42 -4.13 6.98
CA TYR A 191 -7.96 -4.03 7.17
C TYR A 191 -7.26 -3.28 6.03
N CYS A 192 -7.98 -2.99 4.93
CA CYS A 192 -7.43 -2.31 3.78
C CYS A 192 -7.49 -0.79 3.97
N ASP A 193 -6.43 -0.11 3.54
CA ASP A 193 -6.47 1.32 3.28
C ASP A 193 -7.28 1.55 2.00
N LYS A 194 -8.56 1.89 2.18
CA LYS A 194 -9.49 2.05 1.06
C LYS A 194 -9.16 3.26 0.20
N MET A 195 -8.50 4.28 0.76
CA MET A 195 -8.18 5.53 0.06
C MET A 195 -6.87 5.45 -0.72
N ALA A 196 -5.98 4.51 -0.38
CA ALA A 196 -4.70 4.32 -1.07
C ALA A 196 -4.63 3.05 -1.94
N CYS A 197 -5.46 2.04 -1.68
CA CYS A 197 -5.45 0.78 -2.41
C CYS A 197 -5.76 0.99 -3.91
N PRO A 198 -4.82 0.68 -4.83
CA PRO A 198 -5.03 0.90 -6.26
C PRO A 198 -6.21 0.11 -6.82
N ALA A 199 -6.47 -1.11 -6.32
CA ALA A 199 -7.56 -1.94 -6.81
C ALA A 199 -8.95 -1.39 -6.46
N ILE A 200 -9.07 -0.78 -5.27
CA ILE A 200 -10.29 -0.12 -4.82
C ILE A 200 -10.48 1.19 -5.58
N GLN A 201 -9.46 2.05 -5.60
CA GLN A 201 -9.54 3.38 -6.22
C GLN A 201 -9.84 3.30 -7.72
N SER A 202 -9.29 2.31 -8.42
CA SER A 202 -9.56 2.08 -9.85
C SER A 202 -10.79 1.22 -10.14
N ASN A 203 -11.56 0.81 -9.13
CA ASN A 203 -12.70 -0.11 -9.28
C ASN A 203 -12.35 -1.40 -10.07
N SER A 204 -11.16 -1.97 -9.85
CA SER A 204 -10.66 -3.15 -10.58
C SER A 204 -10.79 -4.45 -9.79
N LEU A 205 -11.41 -4.43 -8.61
CA LEU A 205 -11.75 -5.63 -7.87
C LEU A 205 -12.79 -6.47 -8.65
N PRO A 206 -12.53 -7.77 -8.89
CA PRO A 206 -13.42 -8.60 -9.68
C PRO A 206 -14.69 -8.96 -8.89
N PRO A 207 -15.84 -9.11 -9.56
CA PRO A 207 -17.01 -9.78 -9.01
C PRO A 207 -16.66 -11.18 -8.48
N ALA A 208 -17.26 -11.58 -7.36
CA ALA A 208 -17.04 -12.89 -6.76
C ALA A 208 -17.39 -14.05 -7.71
N ALA A 209 -18.45 -13.90 -8.51
CA ALA A 209 -18.88 -14.88 -9.51
C ALA A 209 -17.80 -15.11 -10.59
N ASP A 210 -17.11 -14.06 -11.01
CA ASP A 210 -16.05 -14.15 -12.02
C ASP A 210 -14.86 -14.94 -11.47
N LEU A 211 -14.51 -14.74 -10.20
CA LEU A 211 -13.48 -15.54 -9.53
C LEU A 211 -13.91 -17.00 -9.42
N ALA A 212 -15.13 -17.29 -8.94
CA ALA A 212 -15.64 -18.65 -8.81
C ALA A 212 -15.64 -19.45 -10.14
N ALA A 213 -15.73 -18.75 -11.28
CA ALA A 213 -15.64 -19.35 -12.60
C ALA A 213 -14.20 -19.70 -13.04
N ARG A 214 -13.15 -19.12 -12.43
CA ARG A 214 -11.74 -19.31 -12.85
C ARG A 214 -11.22 -20.72 -12.60
N SER A 215 -11.56 -21.32 -11.46
CA SER A 215 -11.07 -22.65 -11.08
C SER A 215 -11.93 -23.27 -9.99
N SER A 216 -11.78 -24.58 -9.77
CA SER A 216 -12.41 -25.27 -8.65
C SER A 216 -11.93 -24.75 -7.29
N GLY A 217 -10.67 -24.32 -7.18
CA GLY A 217 -10.13 -23.69 -5.97
C GLY A 217 -10.83 -22.36 -5.67
N TRP A 218 -10.95 -21.48 -6.66
CA TRP A 218 -11.67 -20.23 -6.50
C TRP A 218 -13.16 -20.42 -6.21
N ARG A 219 -13.80 -21.44 -6.82
CA ARG A 219 -15.17 -21.79 -6.49
C ARG A 219 -15.35 -22.10 -5.00
N ARG A 220 -14.45 -22.88 -4.40
CA ARG A 220 -14.49 -23.17 -2.96
C ARG A 220 -14.30 -21.92 -2.11
N ILE A 221 -13.28 -21.10 -2.43
CA ILE A 221 -13.03 -19.84 -1.73
C ILE A 221 -14.29 -18.97 -1.72
N VAL A 222 -14.95 -18.80 -2.87
CA VAL A 222 -16.12 -17.92 -2.99
C VAL A 222 -17.39 -18.54 -2.40
N GLU A 223 -17.75 -19.77 -2.77
CA GLU A 223 -19.04 -20.37 -2.42
C GLU A 223 -19.09 -20.89 -0.98
N ALA A 224 -17.97 -21.44 -0.48
CA ALA A 224 -17.87 -21.95 0.89
C ALA A 224 -17.29 -20.92 1.87
N GLY A 225 -16.86 -19.75 1.37
CA GLY A 225 -16.23 -18.72 2.19
C GLY A 225 -14.91 -19.18 2.82
N GLU A 226 -14.14 -20.04 2.14
CA GLU A 226 -12.88 -20.56 2.68
C GLU A 226 -11.91 -19.40 2.95
N THR A 227 -11.41 -19.32 4.18
CA THR A 227 -10.36 -18.38 4.62
C THR A 227 -9.01 -19.06 4.74
N ARG A 228 -9.01 -20.38 4.98
CA ARG A 228 -7.82 -21.21 5.03
C ARG A 228 -7.54 -21.79 3.65
N VAL A 229 -6.33 -21.57 3.14
CA VAL A 229 -5.92 -21.96 1.78
C VAL A 229 -4.89 -23.08 1.86
N GLU A 230 -5.17 -24.23 1.24
CA GLU A 230 -4.27 -25.40 1.26
C GLU A 230 -3.03 -25.20 0.39
N ARG A 231 -3.18 -24.52 -0.75
CA ARG A 231 -2.08 -24.18 -1.65
C ARG A 231 -1.21 -23.06 -1.08
N GLY A 232 0.07 -23.07 -1.43
CA GLY A 232 0.97 -21.96 -1.14
C GLY A 232 0.66 -20.69 -1.94
N PRO A 233 1.36 -19.59 -1.63
CA PRO A 233 1.22 -18.33 -2.36
C PRO A 233 1.72 -18.49 -3.80
N GLU A 234 0.88 -18.13 -4.77
CA GLU A 234 1.22 -18.08 -6.19
C GLU A 234 2.23 -16.97 -6.49
N GLU A 235 2.19 -15.86 -5.73
CA GLU A 235 3.09 -14.72 -5.86
C GLU A 235 3.78 -14.44 -4.52
N VAL A 236 5.11 -14.33 -4.53
CA VAL A 236 5.88 -14.02 -3.32
C VAL A 236 6.78 -12.82 -3.57
N ASN A 237 6.64 -11.75 -2.80
CA ASN A 237 7.61 -10.66 -2.79
C ASN A 237 8.59 -10.80 -1.63
N LEU A 238 9.87 -10.93 -1.95
CA LEU A 238 10.93 -11.05 -0.96
C LEU A 238 11.52 -9.66 -0.73
N ALA A 239 11.27 -9.11 0.45
CA ALA A 239 11.69 -7.77 0.87
C ALA A 239 12.35 -7.78 2.28
N TYR A 240 12.80 -8.95 2.74
CA TYR A 240 13.43 -9.12 4.04
C TYR A 240 14.89 -8.65 4.10
N ASP A 241 15.63 -8.74 2.99
CA ASP A 241 17.01 -8.24 2.91
C ASP A 241 17.07 -6.87 2.24
N LYS A 242 17.38 -5.86 3.04
CA LYS A 242 17.46 -4.46 2.62
C LYS A 242 18.78 -4.10 1.95
N THR A 243 19.74 -5.02 1.78
CA THR A 243 21.09 -4.73 1.23
C THR A 243 21.02 -3.98 -0.10
N CYS A 244 21.69 -2.83 -0.20
CA CYS A 244 21.73 -1.99 -1.39
C CYS A 244 23.00 -1.14 -1.45
N ASN A 245 23.54 -0.94 -2.66
CA ASN A 245 24.71 -0.12 -2.94
C ASN A 245 24.41 1.40 -3.03
N LEU A 246 23.13 1.79 -2.98
CA LEU A 246 22.65 3.18 -2.99
C LEU A 246 22.11 3.61 -1.62
N SER A 247 21.93 4.91 -1.44
CA SER A 247 21.34 5.52 -0.22
C SER A 247 20.22 6.50 -0.57
N CYS A 248 19.24 6.03 -1.35
CA CYS A 248 18.12 6.83 -1.82
C CYS A 248 17.31 7.39 -0.63
N PRO A 249 17.05 8.72 -0.55
CA PRO A 249 16.46 9.34 0.65
C PRO A 249 15.07 8.83 1.02
N SER A 250 14.27 8.44 0.02
CA SER A 250 12.94 7.85 0.23
C SER A 250 12.97 6.41 0.76
N CYS A 251 14.13 5.76 0.71
CA CYS A 251 14.29 4.36 1.14
C CYS A 251 15.11 4.21 2.42
N ARG A 252 16.13 5.05 2.62
CA ARG A 252 17.12 4.91 3.71
C ARG A 252 17.98 6.15 3.89
N THR A 253 18.59 6.28 5.06
CA THR A 253 19.51 7.39 5.40
C THR A 253 20.95 7.13 4.98
N SER A 254 21.37 5.87 4.85
CA SER A 254 22.72 5.46 4.47
C SER A 254 22.72 4.18 3.63
N LYS A 255 23.85 3.87 2.98
CA LYS A 255 24.02 2.57 2.32
C LYS A 255 23.97 1.48 3.37
N TYR A 256 23.36 0.35 3.03
CA TYR A 256 23.21 -0.78 3.95
C TYR A 256 23.67 -2.07 3.27
N ALA A 257 24.45 -2.85 4.01
CA ALA A 257 24.81 -4.21 3.66
C ALA A 257 24.71 -5.06 4.91
N ALA A 258 23.98 -6.18 4.82
CA ALA A 258 23.85 -7.13 5.91
C ALA A 258 25.24 -7.60 6.38
N ASP A 259 25.47 -7.60 7.70
CA ASP A 259 26.68 -8.14 8.30
C ASP A 259 26.69 -9.67 8.30
N GLU A 260 27.73 -10.30 8.83
CA GLU A 260 27.83 -11.76 8.78
C GLU A 260 26.70 -12.48 9.54
N ALA A 261 26.37 -12.02 10.74
CA ALA A 261 25.30 -12.61 11.54
C ALA A 261 23.93 -12.48 10.84
N THR A 262 23.62 -11.30 10.31
CA THR A 262 22.38 -11.06 9.56
C THR A 262 22.31 -11.91 8.30
N ARG A 263 23.42 -12.04 7.56
CA ARG A 263 23.47 -12.92 6.38
C ARG A 263 23.25 -14.39 6.74
N MET A 264 23.76 -14.86 7.87
CA MET A 264 23.49 -16.23 8.35
C MET A 264 22.01 -16.43 8.70
N GLN A 265 21.36 -15.41 9.28
CA GLN A 265 19.92 -15.46 9.54
C GLN A 265 19.11 -15.51 8.24
N TYR A 266 19.49 -14.74 7.22
CA TYR A 266 18.86 -14.79 5.90
C TYR A 266 19.07 -16.14 5.20
N ASP A 267 20.28 -16.70 5.25
CA ASP A 267 20.56 -18.04 4.71
C ASP A 267 19.66 -19.08 5.42
N ALA A 268 19.56 -19.03 6.76
CA ALA A 268 18.72 -19.95 7.51
C ALA A 268 17.21 -19.80 7.20
N LEU A 269 16.72 -18.57 7.03
CA LEU A 269 15.35 -18.31 6.58
C LEU A 269 15.11 -18.88 5.18
N GLN A 270 16.05 -18.67 4.26
CA GLN A 270 15.93 -19.14 2.87
C GLN A 270 15.82 -20.66 2.81
N GLU A 271 16.70 -21.38 3.49
CA GLU A 271 16.70 -22.85 3.50
C GLU A 271 15.43 -23.43 4.13
N ARG A 272 15.03 -22.89 5.28
CA ARG A 272 13.98 -23.46 6.10
C ARG A 272 12.59 -23.14 5.57
N VAL A 273 12.41 -21.97 4.98
CA VAL A 273 11.08 -21.40 4.71
C VAL A 273 10.91 -21.02 3.25
N ILE A 274 11.77 -20.14 2.73
CA ILE A 274 11.54 -19.51 1.42
C ILE A 274 11.67 -20.53 0.29
N LEU A 275 12.75 -21.29 0.23
CA LEU A 275 12.97 -22.25 -0.86
C LEU A 275 11.91 -23.37 -0.89
N PRO A 276 11.51 -23.97 0.25
CA PRO A 276 10.35 -24.87 0.27
C PRO A 276 9.06 -24.21 -0.20
N MET A 277 8.78 -22.98 0.21
CA MET A 277 7.57 -22.24 -0.19
C MET A 277 7.53 -21.93 -1.68
N LEU A 278 8.67 -21.55 -2.27
CA LEU A 278 8.76 -21.19 -3.68
C LEU A 278 8.46 -22.35 -4.65
N LYS A 279 8.38 -23.59 -4.16
CA LYS A 279 7.90 -24.74 -4.96
C LYS A 279 6.42 -24.67 -5.31
N ASP A 280 5.63 -23.95 -4.50
CA ASP A 280 4.20 -23.70 -4.74
C ASP A 280 3.96 -22.32 -5.41
N THR A 281 5.04 -21.60 -5.75
CA THR A 281 4.99 -20.22 -6.23
C THR A 281 5.20 -20.15 -7.74
N ARG A 282 4.32 -19.40 -8.41
CA ARG A 282 4.41 -19.12 -9.85
C ARG A 282 5.27 -17.91 -10.15
N ARG A 283 5.28 -16.90 -9.27
CA ARG A 283 6.09 -15.69 -9.45
C ARG A 283 6.77 -15.25 -8.16
N VAL A 284 8.08 -15.03 -8.21
CA VAL A 284 8.84 -14.43 -7.10
C VAL A 284 9.38 -13.05 -7.49
N THR A 285 9.19 -12.06 -6.61
CA THR A 285 9.81 -10.74 -6.74
C THR A 285 11.10 -10.69 -5.93
N VAL A 286 12.21 -10.37 -6.59
CA VAL A 286 13.55 -10.23 -5.99
C VAL A 286 14.12 -8.87 -6.43
N THR A 287 14.16 -7.84 -5.59
CA THR A 287 13.59 -7.75 -4.22
C THR A 287 12.82 -6.44 -4.04
N GLY A 288 11.81 -6.45 -3.18
CA GLY A 288 11.00 -5.26 -2.87
C GLY A 288 11.64 -4.21 -1.95
N SER A 289 12.77 -4.49 -1.26
CA SER A 289 13.35 -3.54 -0.28
C SER A 289 14.88 -3.37 -0.33
N GLY A 290 15.57 -4.10 -1.20
CA GLY A 290 17.03 -4.04 -1.41
C GLY A 290 17.38 -3.91 -2.88
N ASP A 291 18.57 -4.38 -3.26
CA ASP A 291 18.91 -4.64 -4.65
C ASP A 291 19.37 -6.10 -4.81
N PRO A 292 18.81 -6.85 -5.77
CA PRO A 292 19.06 -8.29 -5.91
C PRO A 292 20.52 -8.60 -6.26
N PHE A 293 21.22 -7.68 -6.94
CA PHE A 293 22.61 -7.85 -7.35
C PHE A 293 23.60 -7.34 -6.28
N ALA A 294 23.17 -6.42 -5.41
CA ALA A 294 23.97 -5.99 -4.27
C ALA A 294 23.99 -7.05 -3.15
N SER A 295 22.87 -7.70 -2.88
CA SER A 295 22.76 -8.73 -1.83
C SER A 295 23.56 -9.99 -2.16
N LYS A 296 24.32 -10.50 -1.19
CA LYS A 296 24.96 -11.83 -1.33
C LYS A 296 23.94 -12.96 -1.19
N ASN A 297 22.98 -12.83 -0.28
CA ASN A 297 21.97 -13.85 -0.02
C ASN A 297 20.99 -13.99 -1.20
N PHE A 298 20.54 -12.89 -1.81
CA PHE A 298 19.68 -12.99 -3.00
C PHE A 298 20.42 -13.57 -4.20
N ARG A 299 21.69 -13.22 -4.43
CA ARG A 299 22.47 -13.84 -5.52
C ARG A 299 22.61 -15.35 -5.34
N ARG A 300 22.99 -15.81 -4.15
CA ARG A 300 23.07 -17.26 -3.85
C ARG A 300 21.73 -17.97 -3.99
N MET A 301 20.64 -17.33 -3.58
CA MET A 301 19.30 -17.88 -3.76
C MET A 301 18.92 -17.97 -5.23
N MET A 302 19.14 -16.92 -6.03
CA MET A 302 18.87 -16.92 -7.47
C MET A 302 19.68 -17.99 -8.22
N GLU A 303 20.92 -18.26 -7.80
CA GLU A 303 21.74 -19.38 -8.34
C GLU A 303 21.11 -20.76 -8.11
N ARG A 304 20.24 -20.91 -7.10
CA ARG A 304 19.62 -22.19 -6.72
C ARG A 304 18.21 -22.40 -7.28
N LEU A 305 17.56 -21.35 -7.73
CA LEU A 305 16.20 -21.44 -8.26
C LEU A 305 16.23 -21.98 -9.69
N THR A 306 16.66 -23.22 -9.92
CA THR A 306 16.83 -23.79 -11.27
C THR A 306 15.49 -24.16 -11.91
N VAL A 307 15.49 -24.48 -13.22
CA VAL A 307 14.26 -24.90 -13.92
C VAL A 307 13.83 -26.31 -13.54
N GLU A 308 14.79 -27.17 -13.18
CA GLU A 308 14.53 -28.55 -12.77
C GLU A 308 13.84 -28.62 -11.41
N GLU A 309 14.24 -27.75 -10.47
CA GLU A 309 13.64 -27.71 -9.13
C GLU A 309 12.40 -26.79 -9.05
N TYR A 310 12.33 -25.75 -9.88
CA TYR A 310 11.27 -24.73 -9.87
C TYR A 310 10.74 -24.48 -11.30
N PRO A 311 10.07 -25.46 -11.93
CA PRO A 311 9.71 -25.39 -13.35
C PRO A 311 8.68 -24.32 -13.68
N GLU A 312 7.76 -24.01 -12.76
CA GLU A 312 6.70 -23.01 -12.95
C GLU A 312 7.10 -21.60 -12.48
N LEU A 313 8.24 -21.46 -11.80
CA LEU A 313 8.65 -20.21 -11.18
C LEU A 313 9.18 -19.22 -12.22
N LYS A 314 8.54 -18.05 -12.25
CA LYS A 314 8.95 -16.86 -12.97
C LYS A 314 9.43 -15.77 -12.02
N PHE A 315 10.21 -14.84 -12.55
CA PHE A 315 10.85 -13.79 -11.77
C PHE A 315 10.29 -12.42 -12.12
N HIS A 316 10.00 -11.64 -11.08
CA HIS A 316 9.98 -10.19 -11.17
C HIS A 316 11.26 -9.66 -10.54
N VAL A 317 12.18 -9.15 -11.37
CA VAL A 317 13.44 -8.59 -10.90
C VAL A 317 13.26 -7.09 -10.72
N MET A 318 13.32 -6.62 -9.47
CA MET A 318 13.31 -5.21 -9.13
C MET A 318 14.72 -4.78 -8.74
N THR A 319 15.31 -3.84 -9.46
CA THR A 319 16.69 -3.38 -9.24
C THR A 319 16.81 -1.87 -9.32
N ASN A 320 17.80 -1.32 -8.61
CA ASN A 320 18.21 0.07 -8.80
C ASN A 320 19.01 0.29 -10.10
N GLY A 321 19.32 -0.78 -10.84
CA GLY A 321 19.95 -0.76 -12.15
C GLY A 321 21.48 -0.63 -12.14
N MET A 322 22.12 -0.21 -11.05
CA MET A 322 23.57 0.09 -11.06
C MET A 322 24.47 -1.13 -11.25
N LEU A 323 24.04 -2.28 -10.73
CA LEU A 323 24.78 -3.53 -10.82
C LEU A 323 24.25 -4.45 -11.93
N PHE A 324 23.20 -4.03 -12.65
CA PHE A 324 22.58 -4.76 -13.75
C PHE A 324 23.43 -4.65 -15.03
N THR A 325 24.57 -5.31 -15.02
CA THR A 325 25.52 -5.33 -16.15
C THR A 325 25.43 -6.65 -16.90
N PRO A 326 25.87 -6.71 -18.18
CA PRO A 326 25.93 -7.97 -18.92
C PRO A 326 26.68 -9.07 -18.17
N ARG A 327 27.83 -8.73 -17.57
CA ARG A 327 28.62 -9.67 -16.77
C ARG A 327 27.84 -10.23 -15.58
N GLU A 328 27.07 -9.39 -14.88
CA GLU A 328 26.31 -9.86 -13.72
C GLU A 328 25.09 -10.68 -14.16
N TRP A 329 24.42 -10.32 -15.26
CA TRP A 329 23.33 -11.10 -15.85
C TRP A 329 23.75 -12.52 -16.26
N GLU A 330 24.92 -12.67 -16.89
CA GLU A 330 25.46 -13.98 -17.30
C GLU A 330 25.74 -14.94 -16.12
N ARG A 331 25.82 -14.43 -14.89
CA ARG A 331 26.01 -15.28 -13.70
C ARG A 331 24.73 -16.00 -13.28
N PHE A 332 23.58 -15.58 -13.79
CA PHE A 332 22.28 -16.12 -13.42
C PHE A 332 21.54 -16.68 -14.65
N PRO A 333 22.09 -17.72 -15.32
CA PRO A 333 21.46 -18.30 -16.50
C PRO A 333 20.05 -18.83 -16.22
N ALA A 334 19.77 -19.20 -14.97
CA ALA A 334 18.45 -19.60 -14.53
C ALA A 334 17.40 -18.48 -14.73
N LEU A 335 17.77 -17.20 -14.72
CA LEU A 335 16.80 -16.11 -14.94
C LEU A 335 16.41 -15.98 -16.42
N HIS A 336 17.27 -16.40 -17.35
CA HIS A 336 17.13 -16.12 -18.78
C HIS A 336 15.89 -16.83 -19.33
N GLY A 337 14.95 -16.09 -19.93
CA GLY A 337 13.65 -16.61 -20.39
C GLY A 337 12.63 -16.92 -19.28
N ARG A 338 12.96 -16.60 -18.01
CA ARG A 338 12.06 -16.75 -16.87
C ARG A 338 11.79 -15.45 -16.11
N VAL A 339 12.39 -14.33 -16.51
CA VAL A 339 12.02 -13.01 -16.00
C VAL A 339 10.76 -12.54 -16.70
N GLU A 340 9.63 -12.64 -16.00
CA GLU A 340 8.34 -12.12 -16.46
C GLU A 340 8.35 -10.59 -16.50
N LEU A 341 9.03 -9.96 -15.54
CA LEU A 341 9.16 -8.52 -15.48
C LEU A 341 10.53 -8.12 -14.94
N LEU A 342 11.25 -7.30 -15.70
CA LEU A 342 12.38 -6.51 -15.21
C LEU A 342 11.89 -5.09 -14.91
N SER A 343 12.02 -4.65 -13.66
CA SER A 343 11.68 -3.28 -13.25
C SER A 343 12.93 -2.56 -12.74
N ILE A 344 13.30 -1.47 -13.40
CA ILE A 344 14.44 -0.63 -13.01
C ILE A 344 13.95 0.67 -12.39
N SER A 345 14.31 0.90 -11.12
CA SER A 345 13.87 2.08 -10.36
C SER A 345 14.72 3.31 -10.70
N LEU A 346 14.15 4.28 -11.40
CA LEU A 346 14.88 5.43 -11.93
C LEU A 346 14.61 6.73 -11.16
N ASP A 347 13.34 7.03 -10.87
CA ASP A 347 12.87 8.24 -10.18
C ASP A 347 13.29 9.60 -10.80
N GLY A 348 13.84 9.61 -12.01
CA GLY A 348 14.20 10.81 -12.76
C GLY A 348 14.61 10.47 -14.18
N ALA A 349 14.21 11.31 -15.14
CA ALA A 349 14.52 11.20 -16.57
C ALA A 349 15.80 11.98 -16.95
N SER A 350 16.35 12.77 -16.03
CA SER A 350 17.63 13.47 -16.21
C SER A 350 18.71 13.01 -15.23
N ALA A 351 19.99 13.22 -15.59
CA ALA A 351 21.13 12.93 -14.72
C ALA A 351 21.02 13.67 -13.37
N ALA A 352 20.66 14.96 -13.39
CA ALA A 352 20.57 15.78 -12.19
C ALA A 352 19.52 15.24 -11.20
N THR A 353 18.32 14.93 -11.71
CA THR A 353 17.22 14.43 -10.87
C THR A 353 17.49 13.01 -10.39
N HIS A 354 17.94 12.13 -11.29
CA HIS A 354 18.26 10.74 -10.96
C HIS A 354 19.34 10.65 -9.88
N GLU A 355 20.48 11.34 -10.04
CA GLU A 355 21.59 11.24 -9.08
C GLU A 355 21.28 11.92 -7.74
N THR A 356 20.41 12.95 -7.75
CA THR A 356 19.90 13.57 -6.51
C THR A 356 19.05 12.60 -5.70
N LEU A 357 18.12 11.89 -6.35
CA LEU A 357 17.18 10.97 -5.69
C LEU A 357 17.74 9.57 -5.45
N ARG A 358 18.69 9.13 -6.28
CA ARG A 358 19.33 7.81 -6.25
C ARG A 358 20.78 7.93 -5.81
N ARG A 359 21.02 8.53 -4.64
CA ARG A 359 22.36 8.87 -4.13
C ARG A 359 23.35 7.70 -4.24
N GLY A 360 24.41 7.94 -5.00
CA GLY A 360 25.45 6.95 -5.32
C GLY A 360 25.31 6.30 -6.70
N ALA A 361 24.21 6.57 -7.43
CA ALA A 361 24.05 6.21 -8.82
C ALA A 361 24.92 7.09 -9.72
N ARG A 362 25.14 6.63 -10.96
CA ARG A 362 25.83 7.39 -12.01
C ARG A 362 25.02 7.27 -13.29
N TRP A 363 24.62 8.40 -13.86
CA TRP A 363 23.73 8.44 -15.02
C TRP A 363 24.31 7.69 -16.22
N GLU A 364 25.60 7.80 -16.50
CA GLU A 364 26.21 7.12 -17.66
C GLU A 364 26.22 5.59 -17.48
N VAL A 365 26.27 5.11 -16.23
CA VAL A 365 26.11 3.67 -15.94
C VAL A 365 24.66 3.26 -16.17
N MET A 366 23.71 4.08 -15.71
CA MET A 366 22.30 3.83 -15.90
C MET A 366 21.94 3.74 -17.39
N GLU A 367 22.38 4.70 -18.21
CA GLU A 367 22.09 4.70 -19.65
C GLU A 367 22.56 3.42 -20.34
N ARG A 368 23.76 2.92 -20.00
CA ARG A 368 24.26 1.65 -20.54
C ARG A 368 23.41 0.46 -20.08
N ASN A 369 23.00 0.45 -18.82
CA ASN A 369 22.23 -0.66 -18.25
C ASN A 369 20.78 -0.66 -18.73
N LEU A 370 20.17 0.51 -18.99
CA LEU A 370 18.88 0.64 -19.65
C LEU A 370 18.94 0.16 -21.11
N ALA A 371 19.98 0.54 -21.85
CA ALA A 371 20.18 0.06 -23.21
C ALA A 371 20.34 -1.46 -23.27
N PHE A 372 21.06 -2.04 -22.30
CA PHE A 372 21.19 -3.49 -22.14
C PHE A 372 19.85 -4.16 -21.79
N ALA A 373 19.06 -3.61 -20.87
CA ALA A 373 17.73 -4.11 -20.54
C ALA A 373 16.81 -4.14 -21.78
N GLY A 374 16.82 -3.08 -22.59
CA GLY A 374 16.09 -3.03 -23.86
C GLY A 374 16.55 -4.09 -24.86
N GLU A 375 17.84 -4.44 -24.88
CA GLU A 375 18.34 -5.54 -25.73
C GLU A 375 17.84 -6.90 -25.24
N LEU A 376 17.87 -7.17 -23.94
CA LEU A 376 17.33 -8.41 -23.38
C LEU A 376 15.84 -8.57 -23.73
N ARG A 377 15.08 -7.47 -23.66
CA ARG A 377 13.67 -7.44 -24.03
C ARG A 377 13.46 -7.78 -25.51
N ARG A 378 14.27 -7.18 -26.41
CA ARG A 378 14.24 -7.48 -27.86
C ARG A 378 14.61 -8.93 -28.18
N GLN A 379 15.54 -9.52 -27.44
CA GLN A 379 15.97 -10.90 -27.61
C GLN A 379 14.97 -11.92 -27.03
N GLY A 380 13.93 -11.49 -26.31
CA GLY A 380 12.99 -12.38 -25.63
C GLY A 380 13.59 -13.09 -24.41
N LEU A 381 14.68 -12.55 -23.85
CA LEU A 381 15.29 -13.08 -22.62
C LEU A 381 14.54 -12.62 -21.35
N ILE A 382 13.75 -11.55 -21.48
CA ILE A 382 12.80 -11.05 -20.48
C ILE A 382 11.46 -10.77 -21.19
N ASP A 383 10.34 -11.04 -20.51
CA ASP A 383 9.00 -10.92 -21.10
C ASP A 383 8.52 -9.46 -21.15
N ALA A 384 8.84 -8.67 -20.11
CA ALA A 384 8.53 -7.23 -20.02
C ALA A 384 9.64 -6.43 -19.34
N PHE A 385 9.78 -5.15 -19.71
CA PHE A 385 10.73 -4.21 -19.13
C PHE A 385 10.05 -2.89 -18.75
N HIS A 386 9.99 -2.58 -17.46
CA HIS A 386 9.39 -1.35 -16.94
C HIS A 386 10.39 -0.44 -16.22
N LEU A 387 10.09 0.85 -16.20
CA LEU A 387 10.77 1.85 -15.38
C LEU A 387 9.91 2.24 -14.17
N GLY A 388 10.55 2.38 -13.01
CA GLY A 388 9.90 2.84 -11.78
C GLY A 388 10.10 4.34 -11.56
N PHE A 389 9.00 5.04 -11.19
CA PHE A 389 9.00 6.46 -10.87
C PHE A 389 8.12 6.75 -9.65
N VAL A 390 8.75 7.20 -8.56
CA VAL A 390 8.04 7.66 -7.36
C VAL A 390 7.95 9.18 -7.36
N ALA A 391 6.74 9.71 -7.55
CA ALA A 391 6.46 11.13 -7.68
C ALA A 391 6.69 11.87 -6.35
N GLN A 392 7.54 12.90 -6.41
CA GLN A 392 7.88 13.80 -5.32
C GLN A 392 8.34 15.16 -5.85
N VAL A 393 8.54 16.12 -4.95
CA VAL A 393 8.87 17.52 -5.29
C VAL A 393 10.07 17.67 -6.23
N GLU A 394 11.07 16.80 -6.12
CA GLU A 394 12.26 16.86 -6.98
C GLU A 394 12.03 16.39 -8.42
N ASN A 395 10.99 15.60 -8.72
CA ASN A 395 10.91 14.92 -10.01
C ASN A 395 9.57 15.05 -10.74
N TYR A 396 8.47 15.48 -10.10
CA TYR A 396 7.14 15.45 -10.72
C TYR A 396 7.06 16.14 -12.09
N HIS A 397 7.89 17.17 -12.32
CA HIS A 397 7.99 17.89 -13.58
C HIS A 397 8.62 17.08 -14.73
N GLU A 398 9.28 15.95 -14.44
CA GLU A 398 9.86 15.02 -15.41
C GLU A 398 8.95 13.83 -15.74
N MET A 399 7.71 13.78 -15.23
CA MET A 399 6.82 12.62 -15.43
C MET A 399 6.56 12.34 -16.92
N GLY A 400 6.29 13.36 -17.73
CA GLY A 400 6.15 13.21 -19.18
C GLY A 400 7.46 12.80 -19.87
N GLU A 401 8.60 13.35 -19.44
CA GLU A 401 9.91 12.98 -20.00
C GLU A 401 10.30 11.54 -19.71
N MET A 402 9.80 10.97 -18.60
CA MET A 402 9.99 9.57 -18.27
C MET A 402 9.36 8.64 -19.31
N ILE A 403 8.23 9.04 -19.92
CA ILE A 403 7.61 8.30 -21.04
C ILE A 403 8.48 8.37 -22.29
N THR A 404 9.01 9.55 -22.62
CA THR A 404 9.96 9.72 -23.73
C THR A 404 11.20 8.82 -23.54
N LEU A 405 11.71 8.75 -22.31
CA LEU A 405 12.86 7.90 -21.98
C LEU A 405 12.51 6.41 -22.12
N ALA A 406 11.34 5.99 -21.65
CA ALA A 406 10.86 4.61 -21.79
C ALA A 406 10.82 4.16 -23.25
N GLU A 407 10.27 5.00 -24.14
CA GLU A 407 10.27 4.75 -25.59
C GLU A 407 11.70 4.60 -26.14
N LYS A 408 12.60 5.53 -25.78
CA LYS A 408 14.00 5.53 -26.24
C LYS A 408 14.74 4.24 -25.88
N VAL A 409 14.52 3.71 -24.67
CA VAL A 409 15.24 2.52 -24.18
C VAL A 409 14.52 1.20 -24.50
N GLY A 410 13.34 1.26 -25.13
CA GLY A 410 12.52 0.09 -25.45
C GLY A 410 11.86 -0.55 -24.23
N ALA A 411 11.51 0.25 -23.22
CA ALA A 411 10.68 -0.21 -22.11
C ALA A 411 9.20 -0.29 -22.53
N ASP A 412 8.51 -1.30 -22.00
CA ASP A 412 7.09 -1.56 -22.25
C ASP A 412 6.18 -0.66 -21.38
N GLY A 413 6.72 -0.02 -20.33
CA GLY A 413 5.94 0.81 -19.41
C GLY A 413 6.74 1.59 -18.39
N VAL A 414 6.07 2.57 -17.78
CA VAL A 414 6.54 3.35 -16.62
C VAL A 414 5.48 3.28 -15.54
N TYR A 415 5.85 2.76 -14.37
CA TYR A 415 5.00 2.80 -13.20
C TYR A 415 5.22 4.10 -12.42
N PHE A 416 4.16 4.89 -12.27
CA PHE A 416 4.13 6.08 -11.43
C PHE A 416 3.42 5.77 -10.10
N GLY A 417 4.07 6.09 -8.99
CA GLY A 417 3.48 5.94 -7.66
C GLY A 417 3.70 7.15 -6.76
N ARG A 418 2.79 7.36 -5.82
CA ARG A 418 2.97 8.33 -4.72
C ARG A 418 4.18 7.95 -3.86
N ILE A 419 4.97 8.95 -3.46
CA ILE A 419 5.94 8.75 -2.38
C ILE A 419 5.23 8.34 -1.09
N THR A 420 5.78 7.36 -0.38
CA THR A 420 5.28 6.89 0.92
C THR A 420 6.36 7.11 1.96
N ASN A 421 5.99 7.51 3.18
CA ASN A 421 6.94 7.63 4.29
C ASN A 421 7.16 6.27 4.97
N TRP A 422 8.30 5.64 4.70
CA TRP A 422 8.69 4.36 5.32
C TRP A 422 9.43 4.53 6.65
N GLY A 423 9.19 5.65 7.35
CA GLY A 423 9.92 6.03 8.56
C GLY A 423 11.28 6.69 8.29
N THR A 424 11.57 7.04 7.02
CA THR A 424 12.81 7.72 6.62
C THR A 424 12.69 9.24 6.69
N PHE A 425 11.47 9.77 6.72
CA PHE A 425 11.19 11.20 6.82
C PHE A 425 10.49 11.52 8.14
N SER A 426 10.76 12.71 8.69
CA SER A 426 9.83 13.31 9.63
C SER A 426 8.50 13.61 8.93
N GLN A 427 7.41 13.78 9.68
CA GLN A 427 6.13 14.15 9.07
C GLN A 427 6.24 15.45 8.26
N LEU A 428 6.96 16.44 8.80
CA LEU A 428 7.20 17.70 8.11
C LEU A 428 7.98 17.50 6.80
N ASP A 429 9.04 16.69 6.81
CA ASP A 429 9.81 16.41 5.59
C ASP A 429 8.97 15.66 4.56
N TYR A 430 8.16 14.68 4.98
CA TYR A 430 7.25 13.97 4.09
C TYR A 430 6.25 14.93 3.43
N THR A 431 5.62 15.82 4.21
CA THR A 431 4.67 16.81 3.65
C THR A 431 5.32 17.79 2.67
N ARG A 432 6.64 18.01 2.75
CA ARG A 432 7.40 18.81 1.76
C ARG A 432 7.82 18.03 0.51
N LYS A 433 7.69 16.71 0.52
CA LYS A 433 8.01 15.83 -0.60
C LYS A 433 6.77 15.43 -1.40
N ALA A 434 5.67 15.18 -0.70
CA ALA A 434 4.42 14.67 -1.24
C ALA A 434 3.62 15.78 -1.96
N VAL A 435 4.01 16.10 -3.20
CA VAL A 435 3.39 17.16 -4.04
C VAL A 435 1.90 16.96 -4.32
N PHE A 436 1.42 15.73 -4.22
CA PHE A 436 0.01 15.38 -4.40
C PHE A 436 -0.86 15.74 -3.20
N LEU A 437 -0.29 16.22 -2.09
CA LEU A 437 -1.08 16.75 -0.97
C LEU A 437 -1.66 18.12 -1.35
N PRO A 438 -2.97 18.38 -1.15
CA PRO A 438 -3.60 19.66 -1.50
C PRO A 438 -2.93 20.89 -0.86
N GLU A 439 -2.40 20.74 0.35
CA GLU A 439 -1.74 21.81 1.10
C GLU A 439 -0.28 22.06 0.65
N HIS A 440 0.26 21.21 -0.24
CA HIS A 440 1.63 21.36 -0.73
C HIS A 440 1.74 22.63 -1.60
N PRO A 441 2.76 23.50 -1.42
CA PRO A 441 2.89 24.74 -2.19
C PRO A 441 2.95 24.55 -3.72
N GLU A 442 3.54 23.44 -4.17
CA GLU A 442 3.63 23.07 -5.59
C GLU A 442 2.45 22.22 -6.10
N HIS A 443 1.38 22.01 -5.31
CA HIS A 443 0.28 21.12 -5.70
C HIS A 443 -0.37 21.54 -7.03
N GLY A 444 -0.58 22.84 -7.25
CA GLY A 444 -1.12 23.34 -8.53
C GLY A 444 -0.25 23.00 -9.74
N ARG A 445 1.08 23.12 -9.61
CA ARG A 445 2.02 22.74 -10.66
C ARG A 445 2.10 21.23 -10.86
N PHE A 446 1.91 20.46 -9.80
CA PHE A 446 1.77 19.02 -9.90
C PHE A 446 0.54 18.64 -10.72
N LEU A 447 -0.62 19.29 -10.51
CA LEU A 447 -1.81 19.10 -11.35
C LEU A 447 -1.57 19.49 -12.82
N GLU A 448 -0.83 20.58 -13.07
CA GLU A 448 -0.41 20.94 -14.43
C GLU A 448 0.48 19.86 -15.07
N ALA A 449 1.41 19.26 -14.31
CA ALA A 449 2.26 18.17 -14.79
C ALA A 449 1.46 16.87 -15.04
N MET A 450 0.44 16.59 -14.24
CA MET A 450 -0.48 15.47 -14.46
C MET A 450 -1.31 15.62 -15.74
N ALA A 451 -1.45 16.85 -16.26
CA ALA A 451 -2.10 17.13 -17.53
C ALA A 451 -1.19 16.98 -18.76
N ASP A 452 0.08 16.57 -18.59
CA ASP A 452 0.97 16.29 -19.72
C ASP A 452 0.36 15.18 -20.60
N PRO A 453 0.15 15.41 -21.91
CA PRO A 453 -0.52 14.46 -22.79
C PRO A 453 0.22 13.11 -22.88
N ARG A 454 1.52 13.06 -22.61
CA ARG A 454 2.30 11.82 -22.61
C ARG A 454 1.87 10.85 -21.52
N LEU A 455 1.24 11.34 -20.45
CA LEU A 455 0.69 10.49 -19.39
C LEU A 455 -0.59 9.74 -19.79
N THR A 456 -1.11 10.00 -21.00
CA THR A 456 -2.18 9.20 -21.62
C THR A 456 -1.64 8.08 -22.51
N ASP A 457 -0.32 7.99 -22.72
CA ASP A 457 0.31 6.90 -23.47
C ASP A 457 0.02 5.55 -22.78
N PRO A 458 -0.22 4.46 -23.52
CA PRO A 458 -0.44 3.13 -22.94
C PRO A 458 0.70 2.63 -22.04
N ARG A 459 1.91 3.19 -22.18
CA ARG A 459 3.06 2.89 -21.31
C ARG A 459 2.95 3.57 -19.94
N ALA A 460 2.07 4.55 -19.75
CA ALA A 460 1.93 5.29 -18.51
C ALA A 460 1.03 4.53 -17.53
N PHE A 461 1.63 3.76 -16.61
CA PHE A 461 0.91 3.09 -15.54
C PHE A 461 0.80 4.03 -14.34
N ILE A 462 -0.26 4.85 -14.32
CA ILE A 462 -0.45 5.98 -13.39
C ILE A 462 -0.72 5.55 -11.93
N GLY A 463 -0.97 4.26 -11.68
CA GLY A 463 -1.02 3.70 -10.34
C GLY A 463 -2.00 4.43 -9.41
N ASN A 464 -1.54 4.82 -8.22
CA ASN A 464 -2.34 5.57 -7.24
C ASN A 464 -2.34 7.09 -7.49
N LEU A 465 -1.90 7.57 -8.66
CA LEU A 465 -2.03 8.98 -9.06
C LEU A 465 -3.21 9.22 -10.02
N VAL A 466 -4.02 8.20 -10.29
CA VAL A 466 -5.07 8.24 -11.33
C VAL A 466 -6.09 9.35 -11.13
N ASP A 467 -6.45 9.64 -9.88
CA ASP A 467 -7.42 10.69 -9.54
C ASP A 467 -6.93 12.11 -9.87
N PHE A 468 -5.63 12.28 -10.14
CA PHE A 468 -5.07 13.58 -10.53
C PHE A 468 -5.00 13.77 -12.05
N LEU A 469 -5.39 12.77 -12.85
CA LEU A 469 -5.51 12.93 -14.29
C LEU A 469 -6.69 13.85 -14.64
N PRO A 470 -6.58 14.71 -15.68
CA PRO A 470 -7.70 15.51 -16.14
C PRO A 470 -8.91 14.64 -16.50
N GLY A 471 -10.09 14.99 -15.97
CA GLY A 471 -11.36 14.28 -16.25
C GLY A 471 -11.66 13.08 -15.33
N HIS A 472 -10.84 12.83 -14.30
CA HIS A 472 -11.08 11.82 -13.28
C HIS A 472 -11.56 12.38 -11.91
N CYS A 473 -11.73 13.70 -11.79
CA CYS A 473 -12.30 14.38 -10.61
C CYS A 473 -13.80 14.63 -10.75
#